data_AF-A0A972SDY3-F1
#
_entry.id   AF-A0A972SDY3-F1
#
_cell.length_a   1.000
_cell.length_b   1.000
_cell.length_c   1.000
_cell.angle_alpha   90.00
_cell.angle_beta   90.00
_cell.angle_gamma   90.00
#
_symmetry.space_group_name_H-M   'P 1'
#
loop_
_entity.id
_entity.type
_entity.pdbx_description
1 polymer ?
#
loop_
_entity_poly.entity_id
_entity_poly.type
_entity_poly.pdbx_seq_one_letter_code
_entity_poly.pdbx_strand_id
1 'polypeptide(L)' 'MAGLATITSKGQVTIPKEIREQLNLRPKDRLLMMV' A
#
# COMPACT_ATOMS: atom_id res chain seq x y z
N MET A 1 0.77 0.56 13.81
CA MET A 1 -0.28 1.58 13.52
C MET A 1 -1.07 1.09 12.32
N ALA A 2 -2.39 1.02 12.41
CA ALA A 2 -3.25 0.65 11.28
C ALA A 2 -3.74 1.93 10.59
N GLY A 3 -3.56 2.02 9.27
CA GLY A 3 -4.11 3.10 8.44
C GLY A 3 -5.33 2.60 7.68
N LEU A 4 -6.33 3.46 7.48
CA LEU A 4 -7.43 3.17 6.58
C LEU A 4 -6.92 3.28 5.14
N ALA A 5 -7.21 2.27 4.33
CA ALA A 5 -6.87 2.23 2.91
C ALA A 5 -8.12 1.94 2.08
N THR A 6 -8.21 2.57 0.91
CA THR A 6 -9.32 2.37 -0.02
C THR A 6 -9.00 1.21 -0.95
N ILE A 7 -9.98 0.31 -1.10
CA ILE A 7 -9.98 -0.75 -2.11
C ILE A 7 -10.66 -0.20 -3.37
N THR A 8 -9.99 -0.31 -4.52
CA THR A 8 -10.58 0.09 -5.81
C THR A 8 -11.63 -0.92 -6.28
N SER A 9 -12.44 -0.56 -7.28
CA SER A 9 -13.42 -1.47 -7.90
C SER A 9 -12.80 -2.75 -8.49
N LYS A 10 -11.48 -2.77 -8.71
CA LYS A 10 -10.72 -3.92 -9.20
C LYS A 10 -10.03 -4.73 -8.09
N GLY A 11 -10.31 -4.42 -6.82
CA GLY A 11 -9.72 -5.13 -5.68
C GLY A 11 -8.28 -4.74 -5.35
N GLN A 12 -7.78 -3.60 -5.87
CA GLN A 12 -6.44 -3.11 -5.55
C GLN A 12 -6.49 -2.26 -4.28
N VAL A 13 -5.47 -2.36 -3.43
CA VAL A 13 -5.30 -1.47 -2.26
C VAL A 13 -4.36 -0.33 -2.61
N THR A 14 -4.74 0.91 -2.29
CA THR A 14 -3.88 2.08 -2.50
C THR A 14 -3.00 2.33 -1.28
N ILE A 15 -1.68 2.45 -1.48
CA ILE A 15 -0.75 2.91 -0.45
C ILE A 15 -0.54 4.43 -0.64
N PRO A 16 -0.94 5.27 0.35
CA PRO A 16 -0.72 6.72 0.32
C PRO A 16 0.74 7.09 0.02
N LYS A 17 0.94 8.26 -0.60
CA LYS A 17 2.27 8.70 -1.07
C LYS A 17 3.27 8.79 0.08
N GLU A 18 2.83 9.32 1.20
CA GLU A 18 3.63 9.54 2.41
C GLU A 18 4.15 8.21 2.96
N ILE A 19 3.31 7.17 2.96
CA ILE A 19 3.68 5.82 3.40
C ILE A 19 4.69 5.19 2.42
N ARG A 20 4.48 5.37 1.10
CA ARG A 20 5.44 4.88 0.08
C ARG A 20 6.82 5.51 0.24
N GLU A 21 6.89 6.81 0.54
CA GLU A 21 8.14 7.53 0.76
C GLU A 21 8.85 7.06 2.04
N GLN A 22 8.12 6.94 3.14
CA GLN A 22 8.67 6.46 4.42
C GLN A 22 9.21 5.03 4.33
N LEU A 23 8.56 4.17 3.56
CA LEU A 23 8.97 2.78 3.35
C LEU A 23 9.89 2.59 2.13
N ASN A 24 10.22 3.67 1.41
CA ASN A 24 11.02 3.67 0.17
C ASN A 24 10.53 2.66 -0.88
N LEU A 25 9.21 2.56 -1.05
CA LEU A 25 8.58 1.62 -1.98
C LEU A 25 8.71 2.11 -3.43
N ARG A 26 9.10 1.21 -4.31
CA ARG A 26 9.25 1.44 -5.74
C ARG A 26 8.25 0.59 -6.54
N PRO A 27 7.91 1.01 -7.77
CA PRO A 27 7.12 0.16 -8.65
C PRO A 27 7.75 -1.23 -8.79
N LYS A 28 6.91 -2.27 -8.74
CA LYS A 28 7.28 -3.70 -8.81
C LYS A 28 7.91 -4.31 -7.55
N ASP A 29 8.03 -3.56 -6.45
CA ASP A 29 8.37 -4.18 -5.16
C ASP A 29 7.30 -5.18 -4.74
N ARG A 30 7.73 -6.31 -4.17
CA ARG A 30 6.84 -7.35 -3.64
C ARG A 30 6.57 -7.07 -2.17
N LEU A 31 5.30 -7.07 -1.79
CA LEU A 31 4.84 -6.81 -0.42
C LEU A 31 4.18 -8.06 0.15
N LEU A 32 4.50 -8.39 1.40
CA LEU A 32 3.78 -9.40 2.17
C LEU A 32 2.55 -8.72 2.77
N MET A 33 1.36 -9.23 2.45
CA MET A 33 0.11 -8.84 3.10
C MET A 33 -0.22 -9.89 4.15
N MET A 34 -0.36 -9.47 5.41
CA MET A 34 -0.79 -10.33 6.51
C MET A 34 -2.26 -10.05 6.82
N VAL A 35 -3.02 -11.10 7.13
CA VAL A 35 -4.44 -11.04 7.55
C VAL A 35 -4.56 -11.09 9.05
#